data_AF-A0ABD0NY40-F1
#
_entry.id   AF-A0ABD0NY40-F1
#
_cell.length_a   1.000
_cell.length_b   1.000
_cell.length_c   1.000
_cell.angle_alpha   90.00
_cell.angle_beta   90.00
_cell.angle_gamma   90.00
#
_symmetry.space_group_name_H-M   'P 1'
#
loop_
_entity.id
_entity.type
_entity.pdbx_description
1 polymer ?
#
loop_
_entity_poly.entity_id
_entity_poly.type
_entity_poly.pdbx_seq_one_letter_code
_entity_poly.pdbx_strand_id
1 'polypeptide(L)'
;LVRIAKVLGTEDLYDYIDKYNIELDPRFNDILGRHSRKRWERFVHSENQHLVSTEALDFLDKLLRYDHQARLTAREAMEHPYF
;
A
#
# COMPACT_ATOMS: atom_id res chain seq x y z
N LEU A 1 -6.26 -7.43 -7.67
CA LEU A 1 -6.80 -6.42 -6.73
C LEU A 1 -6.95 -6.95 -5.30
N VAL A 2 -7.66 -8.05 -5.07
CA VAL A 2 -7.96 -8.59 -3.71
C VAL A 2 -6.73 -8.77 -2.81
N ARG A 3 -5.58 -9.23 -3.35
CA ARG A 3 -4.35 -9.38 -2.55
C ARG A 3 -3.78 -8.05 -2.06
N ILE A 4 -3.90 -6.98 -2.85
CA ILE A 4 -3.48 -5.63 -2.48
C ILE A 4 -4.40 -5.08 -1.39
N ALA A 5 -5.73 -5.22 -1.58
CA ALA A 5 -6.74 -4.83 -0.58
C ALA A 5 -6.58 -5.54 0.77
N LYS A 6 -6.11 -6.79 0.76
CA LYS A 6 -5.79 -7.51 2.01
C LYS A 6 -4.61 -6.91 2.77
N VAL A 7 -3.75 -6.11 2.14
CA VAL A 7 -2.58 -5.51 2.78
C VAL A 7 -2.80 -4.03 3.03
N LEU A 8 -3.12 -3.26 1.99
CA LEU A 8 -3.33 -1.81 2.09
C LEU A 8 -4.69 -1.43 2.69
N GLY A 9 -5.61 -2.37 2.80
CA GLY A 9 -6.97 -2.13 3.28
C GLY A 9 -7.93 -1.78 2.16
N THR A 10 -9.23 -1.92 2.43
CA THR A 10 -10.30 -1.60 1.47
C THR A 10 -10.77 -0.15 1.56
N GLU A 11 -10.55 0.51 2.70
CA GLU A 11 -10.96 1.91 2.92
C GLU A 11 -10.22 2.86 1.97
N ASP A 12 -8.87 2.87 2.02
CA ASP A 12 -8.03 3.64 1.11
C ASP A 12 -8.28 3.31 -0.39
N LEU A 13 -8.76 2.10 -0.70
CA LEU A 13 -9.13 1.70 -2.07
C LEU A 13 -10.43 2.38 -2.51
N TYR A 14 -11.46 2.40 -1.66
CA TYR A 14 -12.72 3.06 -1.98
C TYR A 14 -12.55 4.58 -2.05
N ASP A 15 -11.77 5.17 -1.14
CA ASP A 15 -11.41 6.60 -1.20
C ASP A 15 -10.75 6.96 -2.54
N TYR A 16 -9.86 6.08 -3.03
CA TYR A 16 -9.23 6.24 -4.34
C TYR A 16 -10.24 6.13 -5.50
N ILE A 17 -11.12 5.14 -5.46
CA ILE A 17 -12.15 4.94 -6.48
C ILE A 17 -13.08 6.16 -6.55
N ASP A 18 -13.52 6.65 -5.40
CA ASP A 18 -14.41 7.80 -5.27
C ASP A 18 -13.72 9.09 -5.74
N LYS A 19 -12.46 9.31 -5.33
CA LYS A 19 -11.67 10.49 -5.73
C LYS A 19 -11.55 10.66 -7.24
N TYR A 20 -11.39 9.55 -7.97
CA TYR A 20 -11.20 9.56 -9.42
C TYR A 20 -12.47 9.13 -10.19
N ASN A 21 -13.60 8.93 -9.50
CA ASN A 21 -14.87 8.46 -10.07
C ASN A 21 -14.69 7.24 -10.99
N ILE A 22 -13.97 6.24 -10.49
CA ILE A 22 -13.63 5.03 -11.26
C ILE A 22 -14.80 4.04 -11.20
N GLU A 23 -15.25 3.56 -12.35
CA GLU A 23 -16.21 2.44 -12.39
C GLU A 23 -15.49 1.12 -12.06
N LEU A 24 -15.78 0.56 -10.89
CA LEU A 24 -15.28 -0.75 -10.50
C LEU A 24 -16.18 -1.84 -11.10
N ASP A 25 -15.57 -2.82 -11.78
CA ASP A 25 -16.28 -3.97 -12.32
C ASP A 25 -17.07 -4.70 -11.19
N PRO A 26 -18.39 -4.95 -11.35
CA PRO A 26 -19.23 -5.54 -10.32
C PRO A 26 -18.71 -6.87 -9.74
N ARG A 27 -17.90 -7.62 -10.51
CA ARG A 27 -17.25 -8.86 -10.04
C ARG A 27 -16.34 -8.64 -8.82
N PHE A 28 -15.87 -7.41 -8.60
CA PHE A 28 -15.02 -7.07 -7.46
C PHE A 28 -15.80 -6.84 -6.16
N ASN A 29 -17.10 -6.52 -6.23
CA ASN A 29 -17.92 -6.21 -5.05
C ASN A 29 -17.97 -7.39 -4.07
N ASP A 30 -18.12 -8.62 -4.58
CA ASP A 30 -18.24 -9.82 -3.76
C ASP A 30 -16.89 -10.34 -3.24
N ILE A 31 -15.78 -10.05 -3.94
CA ILE A 31 -14.47 -10.63 -3.65
C ILE A 31 -13.52 -9.72 -2.87
N LEU A 32 -13.74 -8.40 -2.88
CA LEU A 32 -12.91 -7.46 -2.12
C LEU A 32 -13.18 -7.54 -0.62
N GLY A 33 -14.44 -7.75 -0.22
CA GLY A 33 -14.84 -7.77 1.19
C GLY A 33 -14.44 -6.49 1.92
N ARG A 34 -14.27 -6.59 3.25
CA ARG A 34 -13.72 -5.50 4.09
C ARG A 34 -12.41 -5.95 4.72
N HIS A 35 -11.34 -5.18 4.51
CA HIS A 35 -10.03 -5.46 5.06
C HIS A 35 -9.44 -4.20 5.70
N SER A 36 -8.93 -4.34 6.93
CA SER A 36 -8.15 -3.29 7.58
C SER A 36 -6.74 -3.24 6.97
N ARG A 37 -6.18 -2.04 6.87
CA ARG A 37 -4.76 -1.86 6.53
C ARG A 37 -3.89 -2.65 7.51
N LYS A 38 -2.93 -3.41 6.97
CA LYS A 38 -2.00 -4.20 7.76
C LYS A 38 -0.74 -3.38 8.00
N ARG A 39 -0.32 -3.33 9.25
CA ARG A 39 1.01 -2.86 9.66
C ARG A 39 2.10 -3.69 8.98
N TRP A 40 3.14 -3.04 8.46
CA TRP A 40 4.23 -3.71 7.72
C TRP A 40 5.02 -4.69 8.61
N GLU A 41 5.09 -4.42 9.90
CA GLU A 41 5.75 -5.27 10.90
C GLU A 41 5.15 -6.68 10.95
N ARG A 42 3.90 -6.86 10.49
CA ARG A 42 3.27 -8.18 10.37
C ARG A 42 3.99 -9.11 9.38
N PHE A 43 4.77 -8.57 8.45
CA PHE A 43 5.51 -9.34 7.45
C PHE A 43 6.97 -9.59 7.85
N VAL A 44 7.39 -9.12 9.03
CA VAL A 44 8.75 -9.31 9.55
C VAL A 44 8.84 -10.65 10.27
N HIS A 45 9.86 -11.44 9.94
CA HIS A 45 10.17 -12.73 10.55
C HIS A 45 11.69 -12.94 10.66
N SER A 46 12.11 -13.97 11.37
CA SER A 46 13.54 -14.22 11.70
C SER A 46 14.47 -14.25 10.48
N GLU A 47 13.98 -14.72 9.35
CA GLU A 47 14.77 -14.81 8.11
C GLU A 47 14.94 -13.47 7.40
N ASN A 48 14.01 -12.51 7.56
CA ASN A 48 14.05 -11.24 6.82
C ASN A 48 14.33 -10.01 7.71
N GLN A 49 14.27 -10.15 9.03
CA GLN A 49 14.41 -9.02 9.97
C GLN A 49 15.70 -8.22 9.78
N HIS A 50 16.77 -8.85 9.31
CA HIS A 50 18.06 -8.21 9.07
C HIS A 50 18.07 -7.28 7.85
N LEU A 51 17.05 -7.37 6.99
CA LEU A 51 16.83 -6.50 5.82
C LEU A 51 15.81 -5.40 6.10
N VAL A 52 15.16 -5.41 7.27
CA VAL A 52 14.05 -4.52 7.58
C VAL A 52 14.47 -3.48 8.62
N SER A 53 14.52 -2.22 8.21
CA SER A 53 14.66 -1.06 9.10
C SER A 53 13.39 -0.22 9.11
N THR A 54 13.29 0.71 10.06
CA THR A 54 12.19 1.69 10.08
C THR A 54 12.19 2.56 8.82
N GLU A 55 13.36 3.00 8.32
CA GLU A 55 13.40 3.77 7.07
C GLU A 55 12.99 2.92 5.85
N ALA A 56 13.34 1.62 5.84
CA ALA A 56 12.95 0.71 4.76
C ALA A 56 11.43 0.57 4.64
N LEU A 57 10.75 0.40 5.78
CA LEU A 57 9.29 0.29 5.83
C LEU A 57 8.61 1.62 5.50
N ASP A 58 9.14 2.74 5.98
CA ASP A 58 8.63 4.08 5.66
C ASP A 58 8.76 4.38 4.16
N PHE A 59 9.90 4.05 3.56
CA PHE A 59 10.12 4.18 2.12
C PHE A 59 9.12 3.33 1.32
N LEU A 60 8.96 2.06 1.69
CA LEU A 60 8.01 1.14 1.06
C LEU A 60 6.57 1.65 1.16
N ASP A 61 6.17 2.20 2.32
CA ASP A 61 4.83 2.72 2.55
C ASP A 61 4.50 3.90 1.64
N LYS A 62 5.47 4.79 1.40
CA LYS A 62 5.32 5.95 0.51
C LYS A 62 5.29 5.58 -0.97
N LEU A 63 5.72 4.37 -1.34
CA LEU A 63 5.61 3.85 -2.70
C LEU A 63 4.30 3.09 -2.94
N LEU A 64 3.89 2.24 -1.98
CA LEU A 64 2.71 1.39 -2.11
C LEU A 64 1.42 2.10 -1.68
N ARG A 65 1.00 3.07 -2.50
CA ARG A 65 -0.26 3.82 -2.35
C ARG A 65 -1.25 3.52 -3.48
N TYR A 66 -2.54 3.45 -3.14
CA TYR A 66 -3.61 3.37 -4.14
C TYR A 66 -3.60 4.60 -5.04
N ASP A 67 -3.65 5.77 -4.42
CA ASP A 67 -3.52 7.04 -5.12
C ASP A 67 -2.13 7.15 -5.75
N HIS A 68 -2.11 7.12 -7.08
CA HIS A 68 -0.89 7.18 -7.87
C HIS A 68 -0.19 8.54 -7.73
N GLN A 69 -0.93 9.62 -7.44
CA GLN A 69 -0.34 10.94 -7.19
C GLN A 69 0.32 11.05 -5.81
N ALA A 70 -0.01 10.15 -4.88
CA ALA A 70 0.56 10.13 -3.53
C ALA A 70 1.86 9.31 -3.44
N ARG A 71 2.30 8.70 -4.55
CA ARG A 71 3.54 7.91 -4.59
C ARG A 71 4.74 8.83 -4.77
N LEU A 72 5.85 8.50 -4.12
CA LEU A 72 7.11 9.19 -4.38
C LEU A 72 7.50 9.09 -5.85
N THR A 73 7.93 10.23 -6.40
CA THR A 73 8.66 10.26 -7.67
C THR A 73 10.04 9.66 -7.49
N ALA A 74 10.71 9.32 -8.60
CA ALA A 74 12.06 8.78 -8.56
C ALA A 74 13.06 9.71 -7.84
N ARG A 75 12.93 11.03 -8.01
CA ARG A 75 13.81 12.00 -7.36
C ARG A 75 13.57 12.07 -5.85
N GLU A 76 12.32 12.17 -5.42
CA GLU A 76 11.97 12.16 -3.99
C GLU A 76 12.35 10.84 -3.32
N ALA A 77 12.26 9.73 -4.07
CA ALA A 77 12.68 8.42 -3.60
C ALA A 77 14.20 8.34 -3.34
N MET A 78 15.00 8.96 -4.21
CA MET A 78 16.46 9.05 -4.02
C MET A 78 16.86 9.97 -2.86
N GLU A 79 16.00 10.90 -2.46
CA GLU A 79 16.20 11.81 -1.33
C GLU A 79 15.69 11.24 0.01
N HIS A 80 15.14 10.02 0.00
CA HIS A 80 14.60 9.38 1.20
C HIS A 80 15.73 8.97 2.16
N PRO A 81 15.59 9.13 3.50
CA PRO A 81 16.60 8.72 4.50
C PRO A 81 17.00 7.23 4.50
N TYR A 82 16.37 6.41 3.66
CA TYR A 82 16.75 5.02 3.49
C TYR A 82 18.01 4.87 2.60
N PHE A 83 18.30 5.86 1.76
CA PHE A 83 19.51 5.99 0.94
C PHE A 83 20.44 7.05 1.52
#